data_AF-A0A1V6ITQ8-F1
#
_entry.id   AF-A0A1V6ITQ8-F1
#
_cell.length_a   1.000
_cell.length_b   1.000
_cell.length_c   1.000
_cell.angle_alpha   90.00
_cell.angle_beta   90.00
_cell.angle_gamma   90.00
#
_symmetry.space_group_name_H-M   'P 1'
#
loop_
_entity.id
_entity.type
_entity.pdbx_description
1 polymer ?
#
loop_
_entity_poly.entity_id
_entity_poly.type
_entity_poly.pdbx_seq_one_letter_code
_entity_poly.pdbx_strand_id
1 'polypeptide(L)'
;MSRPPSPSAEVGAAVRKAFSEYKPGMAFAPRSIAPAKPKPKPLTAAAFIQRGDGATEADWFESSPFRIDWAPGPRDAAALLRVLYRPWEFVFCGERYGGAEGVRMAADWIATFEDGRRPVPPHFVVNPLTGKEHPLPDGKLSKRGDSAVAGFLYAVAEFDGMDKADQLALWWGFRSAPIVALIDSGGKSVHAILKVDCATRTDWEKDVEGKLFPAVLCPLGCDPACRNEARLSRLPGHFRRERNAWQRLLYLNPEGTPRRENR
;
A
#
# COMPACT_ATOMS: atom_id res chain seq x y z
N MET A 1 -25.69 -6.22 32.74
CA MET A 1 -24.58 -6.72 31.91
C MET A 1 -23.54 -7.36 32.83
N SER A 2 -23.43 -8.69 32.83
CA SER A 2 -22.54 -9.44 33.73
C SER A 2 -21.09 -9.37 33.24
N ARG A 3 -20.19 -8.95 34.13
CA ARG A 3 -18.74 -8.90 33.94
C ARG A 3 -18.21 -10.27 33.46
N PRO A 4 -17.26 -10.35 32.51
CA PRO A 4 -16.65 -11.63 32.15
C PRO A 4 -16.00 -12.25 33.39
N PRO A 5 -16.10 -13.57 33.59
CA PRO A 5 -15.49 -14.22 34.75
C PRO A 5 -13.97 -13.98 34.74
N SER A 6 -13.43 -13.59 35.89
CA SER A 6 -11.98 -13.46 36.06
C SER A 6 -11.30 -14.83 35.93
N PRO A 7 -10.00 -14.89 35.57
CA PRO A 7 -9.24 -16.14 35.46
C PRO A 7 -9.37 -17.06 36.69
N SER A 8 -9.53 -16.48 37.88
CA SER A 8 -9.77 -17.23 39.12
C SER A 8 -11.10 -18.01 39.14
N ALA A 9 -12.14 -17.50 38.46
CA ALA A 9 -13.44 -18.17 38.36
C ALA A 9 -13.38 -19.36 37.38
N GLU A 10 -12.59 -19.28 36.32
CA GLU A 10 -12.33 -20.40 35.40
C GLU A 10 -11.56 -21.53 36.10
N VAL A 11 -10.53 -21.20 36.88
CA VAL A 11 -9.78 -22.18 37.68
C VAL A 11 -10.71 -22.88 38.68
N GLY A 12 -11.55 -22.12 39.39
CA GLY A 12 -12.52 -22.68 40.33
C GLY A 12 -13.56 -23.60 39.68
N ALA A 13 -14.01 -23.28 38.46
CA ALA A 13 -14.93 -24.11 37.71
C ALA A 13 -14.27 -25.41 37.22
N ALA A 14 -13.03 -25.33 36.75
CA ALA A 14 -12.26 -26.50 36.31
C ALA A 14 -11.98 -27.48 37.47
N VAL A 15 -11.64 -26.97 38.65
CA VAL A 15 -11.40 -27.80 39.85
C VAL A 15 -12.68 -28.52 40.29
N ARG A 16 -13.82 -27.82 40.36
CA ARG A 16 -15.11 -28.45 40.72
C ARG A 16 -15.51 -29.55 39.74
N LYS A 17 -15.32 -29.33 38.44
CA LYS A 17 -15.58 -30.35 37.41
C LYS A 17 -14.68 -31.58 37.59
N ALA A 18 -13.38 -31.37 37.82
CA ALA A 18 -12.42 -32.45 38.04
C ALA A 18 -12.78 -33.33 39.26
N PHE A 19 -13.22 -32.70 40.36
CA PHE A 19 -13.68 -33.46 41.54
C PHE A 19 -15.00 -34.20 41.31
N SER A 20 -15.93 -33.62 40.54
CA SER A 20 -17.21 -34.28 40.23
C SER A 20 -17.05 -35.50 39.30
N GLU A 21 -15.98 -35.53 38.50
CA GLU A 21 -15.68 -36.61 37.56
C GLU A 21 -14.77 -37.70 38.17
N TYR A 22 -14.24 -37.48 39.39
CA TYR A 22 -13.35 -38.42 40.08
C TYR A 22 -14.11 -39.62 40.67
N LYS A 23 -13.67 -40.84 40.36
CA LYS A 23 -14.14 -42.09 40.97
C LYS A 23 -12.99 -42.80 41.68
N PRO A 24 -13.15 -43.28 42.93
CA PRO A 24 -12.09 -44.02 43.63
C PRO A 24 -11.63 -45.24 42.82
N GLY A 25 -10.32 -45.35 42.56
CA GLY A 25 -9.72 -46.44 41.80
C GLY A 25 -9.51 -46.17 40.30
N MET A 26 -9.88 -44.98 39.77
CA MET A 26 -9.57 -44.61 38.39
C MET A 26 -8.09 -44.23 38.23
N ALA A 27 -7.37 -44.93 37.36
CA ALA A 27 -6.02 -44.55 36.96
C ALA A 27 -6.07 -43.27 36.10
N PHE A 28 -5.38 -42.22 36.55
CA PHE A 28 -5.30 -40.96 35.81
C PHE A 28 -4.39 -41.12 34.59
N ALA A 29 -4.98 -41.08 33.39
CA ALA A 29 -4.24 -40.96 32.14
C ALA A 29 -4.17 -39.48 31.74
N PRO A 30 -3.01 -38.81 31.79
CA PRO A 30 -2.90 -37.43 31.35
C PRO A 30 -3.26 -37.34 29.85
N ARG A 31 -4.21 -36.46 29.50
CA ARG A 31 -4.52 -36.19 28.11
C ARG A 31 -3.30 -35.61 27.41
N SER A 32 -2.95 -36.11 26.23
CA SER A 32 -1.89 -35.54 25.41
C SER A 32 -2.25 -34.10 25.05
N ILE A 33 -1.55 -33.14 25.63
CA ILE A 33 -1.69 -31.73 25.24
C ILE A 33 -1.10 -31.63 23.84
N ALA A 34 -1.94 -31.33 22.85
CA ALA A 34 -1.46 -31.06 21.50
C ALA A 34 -0.41 -29.94 21.58
N PRO A 35 0.74 -30.07 20.88
CA PRO A 35 1.77 -29.04 20.90
C PRO A 35 1.16 -27.71 20.50
N ALA A 36 1.47 -26.65 21.25
CA ALA A 36 1.02 -25.31 20.94
C ALA A 36 1.40 -24.98 19.48
N LYS A 37 0.42 -24.51 18.69
CA LYS A 37 0.70 -24.07 17.31
C LYS A 37 1.88 -23.09 17.35
N PRO A 38 2.93 -23.28 16.54
CA PRO A 38 4.06 -22.37 16.54
C PRO A 38 3.54 -20.95 16.29
N LYS A 39 3.98 -20.00 17.12
CA LYS A 39 3.64 -18.59 16.95
C LYS A 39 4.05 -18.19 15.52
N PRO A 40 3.21 -17.47 14.76
CA PRO A 40 3.60 -17.01 13.43
C PRO A 40 4.92 -16.25 13.55
N LYS A 41 5.90 -16.61 12.71
CA LYS A 41 7.19 -15.92 12.66
C LYS A 41 6.93 -14.42 12.43
N PRO A 42 7.68 -13.52 13.07
CA PRO A 42 7.51 -12.09 12.86
C PRO A 42 7.67 -11.77 11.36
N LEU A 43 6.73 -10.98 10.83
CA LEU A 43 6.81 -10.42 9.48
C LEU A 43 7.90 -9.33 9.51
N THR A 44 9.14 -9.70 9.20
CA THR A 44 10.26 -8.74 9.19
C THR A 44 10.65 -8.39 7.76
N ALA A 45 11.15 -7.16 7.57
CA ALA A 45 11.69 -6.70 6.30
C ALA A 45 12.76 -7.67 5.77
N ALA A 46 13.70 -8.07 6.64
CA ALA A 46 14.78 -9.00 6.30
C ALA A 46 14.27 -10.35 5.77
N ALA A 47 13.17 -10.89 6.30
CA ALA A 47 12.61 -12.15 5.82
C ALA A 47 11.99 -12.03 4.43
N PHE A 48 11.35 -10.88 4.12
CA PHE A 48 10.84 -10.62 2.78
C PHE A 48 11.96 -10.33 1.79
N ILE A 49 12.93 -9.51 2.17
CA ILE A 49 14.14 -9.22 1.37
C ILE A 49 14.83 -10.54 1.02
N GLN A 50 15.15 -11.39 2.01
CA GLN A 50 15.77 -12.69 1.78
C GLN A 50 14.98 -13.57 0.81
N ARG A 51 13.64 -13.54 0.89
CA ARG A 51 12.79 -14.33 -0.02
C ARG A 51 12.80 -13.79 -1.45
N GLY A 52 12.95 -12.48 -1.62
CA GLY A 52 13.01 -11.84 -2.92
C GLY A 52 14.40 -11.44 -3.36
N ASP A 53 15.43 -11.97 -2.71
CA ASP A 53 16.83 -11.68 -3.01
C ASP A 53 17.12 -11.96 -4.48
N GLY A 54 17.90 -11.06 -5.09
CA GLY A 54 18.20 -11.06 -6.51
C GLY A 54 17.10 -10.50 -7.43
N ALA A 55 15.91 -10.13 -6.93
CA ALA A 55 14.90 -9.49 -7.76
C ALA A 55 15.36 -8.12 -8.25
N THR A 56 15.34 -7.94 -9.57
CA THR A 56 15.78 -6.74 -10.27
C THR A 56 14.61 -5.95 -10.82
N GLU A 57 14.85 -4.74 -11.29
CA GLU A 57 13.84 -3.98 -12.03
C GLU A 57 13.34 -4.74 -13.27
N ALA A 58 14.22 -5.50 -13.95
CA ALA A 58 13.85 -6.28 -15.13
C ALA A 58 12.82 -7.36 -14.80
N ASP A 59 12.99 -8.06 -13.67
CA ASP A 59 12.01 -9.06 -13.21
C ASP A 59 10.63 -8.43 -12.93
N TRP A 60 10.62 -7.19 -12.42
CA TRP A 60 9.38 -6.44 -12.23
C TRP A 60 8.74 -6.01 -13.55
N PHE A 61 9.52 -5.55 -14.52
CA PHE A 61 9.03 -5.24 -15.85
C PHE A 61 8.44 -6.47 -16.54
N GLU A 62 9.12 -7.61 -16.46
CA GLU A 62 8.70 -8.87 -17.09
C GLU A 62 7.46 -9.48 -16.41
N SER A 63 7.33 -9.33 -15.09
CA SER A 63 6.18 -9.82 -14.34
C SER A 63 4.96 -8.89 -14.40
N SER A 64 5.10 -7.67 -14.94
CA SER A 64 4.02 -6.69 -15.08
C SER A 64 2.92 -7.22 -16.01
N PRO A 65 1.67 -7.42 -15.52
CA PRO A 65 0.57 -7.86 -16.37
C PRO A 65 0.22 -6.84 -17.46
N PHE A 66 0.42 -5.55 -17.18
CA PHE A 66 0.38 -4.51 -18.20
C PHE A 66 1.77 -4.38 -18.83
N ARG A 67 1.86 -4.58 -20.15
CA ARG A 67 3.14 -4.48 -20.86
C ARG A 67 3.64 -3.04 -20.85
N ILE A 68 4.87 -2.84 -20.37
CA ILE A 68 5.58 -1.56 -20.40
C ILE A 68 6.75 -1.73 -21.37
N ASP A 69 6.54 -1.37 -22.64
CA ASP A 69 7.48 -1.60 -23.75
C ASP A 69 7.92 -0.28 -24.43
N TRP A 70 7.92 0.80 -23.67
CA TRP A 70 8.33 2.13 -24.13
C TRP A 70 9.45 2.70 -23.25
N ALA A 71 10.17 3.69 -23.77
CA ALA A 71 11.18 4.42 -23.02
C ALA A 71 10.52 5.33 -21.96
N PRO A 72 11.15 5.55 -20.79
CA PRO A 72 10.62 6.42 -19.75
C PRO A 72 10.18 7.79 -20.25
N GLY A 73 9.01 8.26 -19.83
CA GLY A 73 8.46 9.54 -20.27
C GLY A 73 6.94 9.66 -20.08
N PRO A 74 6.28 10.62 -20.76
CA PRO A 74 4.85 10.92 -20.56
C PRO A 74 3.90 9.74 -20.71
N ARG A 75 4.27 8.74 -21.51
CA ARG A 75 3.49 7.50 -21.67
C ARG A 75 3.37 6.70 -20.37
N ASP A 76 4.35 6.79 -19.45
CA ASP A 76 4.27 6.17 -18.13
C ASP A 76 3.11 6.75 -17.31
N ALA A 77 3.01 8.08 -17.26
CA ALA A 77 1.94 8.78 -16.55
C ALA A 77 0.57 8.43 -17.14
N ALA A 78 0.45 8.48 -18.48
CA ALA A 78 -0.78 8.15 -19.17
C ALA A 78 -1.22 6.70 -18.92
N ALA A 79 -0.30 5.73 -18.98
CA ALA A 79 -0.59 4.33 -18.73
C ALA A 79 -1.04 4.10 -17.29
N LEU A 80 -0.35 4.70 -16.31
CA LEU A 80 -0.72 4.63 -14.90
C LEU A 80 -2.14 5.16 -14.66
N LEU A 81 -2.43 6.37 -15.13
CA LEU A 81 -3.75 6.99 -14.92
C LEU A 81 -4.87 6.20 -15.60
N ARG A 82 -4.63 5.68 -16.81
CA ARG A 82 -5.59 4.88 -17.56
C ARG A 82 -5.96 3.57 -16.85
N VAL A 83 -5.01 3.00 -16.10
CA VAL A 83 -5.21 1.76 -15.34
C VAL A 83 -5.89 2.02 -14.01
N LEU A 84 -5.50 3.08 -13.29
CA LEU A 84 -5.99 3.33 -11.93
C LEU A 84 -7.34 4.05 -11.89
N TYR A 85 -7.70 4.83 -12.91
CA TYR A 85 -8.88 5.71 -12.85
C TYR A 85 -9.84 5.49 -14.00
N ARG A 86 -11.11 5.73 -13.72
CA ARG A 86 -12.10 5.99 -14.76
C ARG A 86 -11.83 7.34 -15.41
N PRO A 87 -12.14 7.51 -16.70
CA PRO A 87 -11.84 8.75 -17.43
C PRO A 87 -12.41 10.03 -16.77
N TRP A 88 -13.55 9.92 -16.09
CA TRP A 88 -14.27 11.03 -15.44
C TRP A 88 -13.89 11.26 -13.97
N GLU A 89 -13.06 10.40 -13.37
CA GLU A 89 -12.59 10.60 -12.01
C GLU A 89 -11.57 11.73 -11.97
N PHE A 90 -11.61 12.54 -10.91
CA PHE A 90 -10.68 13.66 -10.77
C PHE A 90 -9.41 13.22 -10.07
N VAL A 91 -8.27 13.62 -10.61
CA VAL A 91 -6.95 13.31 -10.07
C VAL A 91 -6.15 14.61 -9.98
N PHE A 92 -5.48 14.80 -8.86
CA PHE A 92 -4.45 15.84 -8.75
C PHE A 92 -3.18 15.32 -9.40
N CYS A 93 -2.64 16.05 -10.38
CA CYS A 93 -1.24 15.93 -10.74
C CYS A 93 -0.61 17.32 -10.58
N GLY A 94 0.56 17.39 -9.96
CA GLY A 94 1.19 18.68 -9.71
C GLY A 94 2.48 18.67 -8.89
N GLU A 95 2.93 19.89 -8.61
CA GLU A 95 3.99 20.16 -7.63
C GLU A 95 3.50 19.92 -6.20
N ARG A 96 4.44 19.58 -5.30
CA ARG A 96 4.12 19.35 -3.89
C ARG A 96 3.64 20.63 -3.20
N TYR A 97 4.27 21.76 -3.52
CA TYR A 97 4.02 23.08 -2.93
C TYR A 97 3.87 24.14 -4.03
N GLY A 98 2.74 24.87 -4.04
CA GLY A 98 2.46 25.85 -5.09
C GLY A 98 2.46 25.25 -6.50
N GLY A 99 2.32 26.08 -7.55
CA GLY A 99 2.53 25.66 -8.94
C GLY A 99 1.28 25.60 -9.84
N ALA A 100 1.53 25.40 -11.14
CA ALA A 100 0.58 25.57 -12.25
C ALA A 100 -0.31 24.33 -12.55
N GLU A 101 -0.47 23.43 -11.58
CA GLU A 101 -1.12 22.13 -11.79
C GLU A 101 -2.06 21.77 -10.62
N GLY A 102 -3.11 21.01 -10.93
CA GLY A 102 -4.33 20.99 -10.13
C GLY A 102 -5.17 19.73 -10.32
N VAL A 103 -6.44 19.82 -9.94
CA VAL A 103 -7.37 18.67 -9.98
C VAL A 103 -8.17 18.72 -11.28
N ARG A 104 -8.04 17.68 -12.11
CA ARG A 104 -8.71 17.55 -13.42
C ARG A 104 -9.19 16.11 -13.63
N MET A 105 -10.04 15.89 -14.62
CA MET A 105 -10.43 14.52 -14.97
C MET A 105 -9.21 13.73 -15.45
N ALA A 106 -9.18 12.43 -15.15
CA ALA A 106 -8.12 11.54 -15.60
C ALA A 106 -7.97 11.57 -17.13
N ALA A 107 -9.07 11.65 -17.88
CA ALA A 107 -9.05 11.80 -19.34
C ALA A 107 -8.26 13.02 -19.82
N ASP A 108 -8.43 14.17 -19.15
CA ASP A 108 -7.75 15.41 -19.52
C ASP A 108 -6.25 15.33 -19.25
N TRP A 109 -5.87 14.69 -18.13
CA TRP A 109 -4.46 14.43 -17.81
C TRP A 109 -3.83 13.48 -18.81
N ILE A 110 -4.49 12.37 -19.13
CA ILE A 110 -4.02 11.40 -20.12
C ILE A 110 -3.80 12.08 -21.47
N ALA A 111 -4.77 12.86 -21.95
CA ALA A 111 -4.64 13.60 -23.20
C ALA A 111 -3.45 14.59 -23.17
N THR A 112 -3.25 15.28 -22.04
CA THR A 112 -2.11 16.20 -21.85
C THR A 112 -0.77 15.47 -21.89
N PHE A 113 -0.67 14.26 -21.34
CA PHE A 113 0.59 13.50 -21.35
C PHE A 113 0.87 12.88 -22.72
N GLU A 114 -0.17 12.47 -23.44
CA GLU A 114 -0.04 11.93 -24.80
C GLU A 114 0.29 13.01 -25.84
N ASP A 115 -0.10 14.27 -25.60
CA ASP A 115 0.27 15.37 -26.49
C ASP A 115 1.77 15.71 -26.43
N GLY A 116 2.45 15.38 -25.33
CA GLY A 116 3.89 15.57 -25.10
C GLY A 116 4.38 17.02 -25.11
N ARG A 117 3.47 18.01 -25.14
CA ARG A 117 3.79 19.45 -25.23
C ARG A 117 4.18 20.04 -23.89
N ARG A 118 3.76 19.42 -22.79
CA ARG A 118 4.06 19.86 -21.42
C ARG A 118 4.83 18.77 -20.68
N PRO A 119 5.76 19.16 -19.80
CA PRO A 119 6.41 18.20 -18.93
C PRO A 119 5.38 17.54 -18.01
N VAL A 120 5.59 16.27 -17.68
CA VAL A 120 4.77 15.57 -16.70
C VAL A 120 5.01 16.21 -15.32
N PRO A 121 3.95 16.48 -14.53
CA PRO A 121 4.03 16.85 -13.12
C PRO A 121 4.88 15.88 -12.28
N PRO A 122 5.56 16.32 -11.21
CA PRO A 122 6.35 15.39 -10.39
C PRO A 122 5.51 14.49 -9.48
N HIS A 123 4.29 14.89 -9.09
CA HIS A 123 3.47 14.14 -8.14
C HIS A 123 2.03 14.01 -8.58
N PHE A 124 1.33 13.07 -7.95
CA PHE A 124 -0.11 12.94 -8.03
C PHE A 124 -0.68 12.46 -6.69
N VAL A 125 -1.95 12.74 -6.41
CA VAL A 125 -2.68 12.12 -5.30
C VAL A 125 -3.21 10.78 -5.80
N VAL A 126 -2.89 9.69 -5.09
CA VAL A 126 -3.21 8.34 -5.59
C VAL A 126 -4.69 8.00 -5.54
N ASN A 127 -5.46 8.61 -4.64
CA ASN A 127 -6.89 8.40 -4.58
C ASN A 127 -7.65 9.42 -5.44
N PRO A 128 -8.77 9.02 -6.06
CA PRO A 128 -9.61 9.94 -6.80
C PRO A 128 -10.17 11.02 -5.86
N LEU A 129 -10.34 12.22 -6.41
CA LEU A 129 -10.79 13.41 -5.70
C LEU A 129 -12.19 13.81 -6.18
N THR A 130 -12.83 14.69 -5.44
CA THR A 130 -14.17 15.20 -5.77
C THR A 130 -14.16 16.25 -6.90
N GLY A 131 -13.00 16.82 -7.23
CA GLY A 131 -12.87 17.97 -8.14
C GLY A 131 -13.28 19.32 -7.54
N LYS A 132 -13.85 19.33 -6.33
CA LYS A 132 -14.35 20.51 -5.62
C LYS A 132 -13.39 20.94 -4.52
N GLU A 133 -13.56 22.18 -4.07
CA GLU A 133 -12.84 22.70 -2.90
C GLU A 133 -13.48 22.20 -1.61
N HIS A 134 -12.62 21.83 -0.66
CA HIS A 134 -13.00 21.41 0.68
C HIS A 134 -12.13 22.12 1.70
N PRO A 135 -12.66 22.37 2.92
CA PRO A 135 -11.88 23.00 3.98
C PRO A 135 -10.75 22.07 4.45
N LEU A 136 -9.58 22.67 4.66
CA LEU A 136 -8.45 22.12 5.40
C LEU A 136 -8.63 22.38 6.91
N PRO A 137 -7.83 21.73 7.78
CA PRO A 137 -7.87 21.99 9.23
C PRO A 137 -7.65 23.45 9.62
N ASP A 138 -6.93 24.23 8.81
CA ASP A 138 -6.69 25.67 9.04
C ASP A 138 -7.78 26.58 8.43
N GLY A 139 -8.86 26.00 7.91
CA GLY A 139 -9.99 26.71 7.32
C GLY A 139 -9.79 27.15 5.87
N LYS A 140 -8.60 26.99 5.29
CA LYS A 140 -8.38 27.29 3.87
C LYS A 140 -9.05 26.25 2.98
N LEU A 141 -9.45 26.67 1.80
CA LEU A 141 -10.03 25.77 0.80
C LEU A 141 -8.95 25.11 -0.06
N SER A 142 -9.12 23.83 -0.33
CA SER A 142 -8.23 23.04 -1.20
C SER A 142 -9.00 21.95 -1.93
N LYS A 143 -8.57 21.66 -3.17
CA LYS A 143 -9.12 20.54 -3.95
C LYS A 143 -8.39 19.21 -3.72
N ARG A 144 -7.30 19.20 -2.96
CA ARG A 144 -6.37 18.06 -2.84
C ARG A 144 -5.99 17.68 -1.40
N GLY A 145 -6.79 18.11 -0.42
CA GLY A 145 -6.67 17.66 0.97
C GLY A 145 -7.43 16.36 1.22
N ASP A 146 -7.27 15.78 2.41
CA ASP A 146 -7.96 14.54 2.81
C ASP A 146 -9.49 14.65 2.68
N SER A 147 -10.06 15.79 3.04
CA SER A 147 -11.49 16.09 2.87
C SER A 147 -11.98 16.14 1.42
N ALA A 148 -11.06 16.25 0.45
CA ALA A 148 -11.38 16.27 -0.97
C ALA A 148 -11.33 14.90 -1.64
N VAL A 149 -10.97 13.84 -0.92
CA VAL A 149 -10.93 12.46 -1.43
C VAL A 149 -12.34 11.93 -1.70
N ALA A 150 -12.54 11.39 -2.89
CA ALA A 150 -13.81 10.83 -3.35
C ALA A 150 -13.88 9.30 -3.26
N GLY A 151 -12.74 8.62 -3.19
CA GLY A 151 -12.67 7.16 -3.09
C GLY A 151 -11.39 6.72 -2.37
N PHE A 152 -11.46 5.63 -1.62
CA PHE A 152 -10.40 5.15 -0.74
C PHE A 152 -9.79 3.85 -1.28
N LEU A 153 -9.27 3.92 -2.51
CA LEU A 153 -8.95 2.75 -3.31
C LEU A 153 -7.50 2.29 -3.15
N TYR A 154 -6.59 3.23 -2.91
CA TYR A 154 -5.15 3.02 -3.00
C TYR A 154 -4.40 3.59 -1.80
N ALA A 155 -3.42 2.85 -1.29
CA ALA A 155 -2.47 3.29 -0.28
C ALA A 155 -1.05 3.33 -0.85
N VAL A 156 -0.25 4.32 -0.44
CA VAL A 156 1.15 4.44 -0.85
C VAL A 156 2.05 3.85 0.23
N ALA A 157 3.00 3.00 -0.15
CA ALA A 157 4.03 2.49 0.74
C ALA A 157 5.42 2.89 0.21
N GLU A 158 6.17 3.61 1.04
CA GLU A 158 7.49 4.15 0.73
C GLU A 158 8.49 3.74 1.81
N PHE A 159 9.70 3.35 1.40
CA PHE A 159 10.78 3.00 2.32
C PHE A 159 11.97 3.93 2.06
N ASP A 160 12.33 4.74 3.06
CA ASP A 160 13.50 5.64 2.98
C ASP A 160 14.75 5.05 3.66
N GLY A 161 14.59 3.99 4.46
CA GLY A 161 15.64 3.40 5.30
C GLY A 161 16.41 2.23 4.68
N MET A 162 16.12 1.87 3.43
CA MET A 162 16.73 0.73 2.72
C MET A 162 17.10 1.14 1.29
N ASP A 163 18.08 0.49 0.69
CA ASP A 163 18.46 0.76 -0.69
C ASP A 163 17.42 0.23 -1.69
N LYS A 164 17.56 0.58 -2.97
CA LYS A 164 16.57 0.19 -3.99
C LYS A 164 16.55 -1.31 -4.25
N ALA A 165 17.68 -2.02 -4.13
CA ALA A 165 17.72 -3.46 -4.35
C ALA A 165 16.93 -4.18 -3.25
N ASP A 166 17.12 -3.77 -1.99
CA ASP A 166 16.36 -4.28 -0.86
C ASP A 166 14.86 -3.96 -0.98
N GLN A 167 14.49 -2.78 -1.47
CA GLN A 167 13.08 -2.44 -1.70
C GLN A 167 12.42 -3.33 -2.75
N LEU A 168 13.11 -3.58 -3.87
CA LEU A 168 12.62 -4.48 -4.92
C LEU A 168 12.51 -5.91 -4.40
N ALA A 169 13.52 -6.39 -3.68
CA ALA A 169 13.53 -7.71 -3.06
C ALA A 169 12.43 -7.86 -1.99
N LEU A 170 12.20 -6.85 -1.16
CA LEU A 170 11.13 -6.83 -0.15
C LEU A 170 9.77 -7.02 -0.83
N TRP A 171 9.45 -6.20 -1.83
CA TRP A 171 8.19 -6.32 -2.56
C TRP A 171 8.10 -7.62 -3.34
N TRP A 172 9.23 -8.17 -3.78
CA TRP A 172 9.28 -9.44 -4.49
C TRP A 172 8.95 -10.61 -3.54
N GLY A 173 9.52 -10.59 -2.33
CA GLY A 173 9.23 -11.55 -1.28
C GLY A 173 7.83 -11.43 -0.68
N PHE A 174 7.25 -10.23 -0.69
CA PHE A 174 5.89 -9.99 -0.21
C PHE A 174 4.83 -10.39 -1.26
N ARG A 175 4.80 -11.69 -1.58
CA ARG A 175 3.99 -12.29 -2.66
C ARG A 175 2.49 -11.97 -2.62
N SER A 176 1.93 -11.78 -1.42
CA SER A 176 0.51 -11.48 -1.24
C SER A 176 0.19 -9.99 -1.25
N ALA A 177 1.18 -9.10 -1.41
CA ALA A 177 0.93 -7.67 -1.44
C ALA A 177 0.10 -7.29 -2.69
N PRO A 178 -1.01 -6.56 -2.52
CA PRO A 178 -1.89 -6.20 -3.64
C PRO A 178 -1.36 -4.98 -4.41
N ILE A 179 -0.16 -5.13 -4.98
CA ILE A 179 0.54 -4.04 -5.67
C ILE A 179 -0.15 -3.79 -7.02
N VAL A 180 -0.60 -2.55 -7.24
CA VAL A 180 -1.11 -2.10 -8.53
C VAL A 180 -0.05 -1.35 -9.34
N ALA A 181 0.91 -0.72 -8.67
CA ALA A 181 2.05 -0.09 -9.34
C ALA A 181 3.31 -0.11 -8.47
N LEU A 182 4.48 -0.25 -9.10
CA LEU A 182 5.78 0.12 -8.51
C LEU A 182 6.40 1.26 -9.33
N ILE A 183 6.90 2.28 -8.63
CA ILE A 183 7.43 3.50 -9.25
C ILE A 183 8.81 3.79 -8.67
N ASP A 184 9.86 3.78 -9.49
CA ASP A 184 11.15 4.36 -9.11
C ASP A 184 11.01 5.88 -9.06
N SER A 185 11.34 6.49 -7.92
CA SER A 185 11.25 7.94 -7.71
C SER A 185 12.29 8.76 -8.49
N GLY A 186 13.16 8.12 -9.27
CA GLY A 186 14.35 8.76 -9.87
C GLY A 186 15.35 9.18 -8.79
N GLY A 187 15.32 8.51 -7.64
CA GLY A 187 16.10 8.82 -6.45
C GLY A 187 16.47 7.56 -5.68
N LYS A 188 16.18 7.55 -4.38
CA LYS A 188 16.54 6.45 -3.46
C LYS A 188 15.40 5.47 -3.17
N SER A 189 14.19 5.77 -3.63
CA SER A 189 12.97 5.06 -3.22
C SER A 189 12.23 4.45 -4.41
N VAL A 190 11.61 3.29 -4.16
CA VAL A 190 10.62 2.63 -5.00
C VAL A 190 9.30 2.69 -4.25
N HIS A 191 8.34 3.43 -4.81
CA HIS A 191 7.04 3.66 -4.22
C HIS A 191 6.10 2.54 -4.70
N ALA A 192 5.49 1.82 -3.77
CA ALA A 192 4.42 0.89 -4.09
C ALA A 192 3.07 1.55 -3.91
N ILE A 193 2.18 1.33 -4.86
CA ILE A 193 0.76 1.66 -4.74
C ILE A 193 0.02 0.34 -4.50
N LEU A 194 -0.65 0.24 -3.37
CA LEU A 194 -1.38 -0.95 -2.92
C LEU A 194 -2.87 -0.71 -3.11
N LYS A 195 -3.58 -1.69 -3.68
CA LYS A 195 -5.06 -1.69 -3.71
C LYS A 195 -5.60 -2.08 -2.34
N VAL A 196 -6.43 -1.21 -1.76
CA VAL A 196 -7.07 -1.42 -0.45
C VAL A 196 -8.59 -1.44 -0.54
N ASP A 197 -9.17 -0.71 -1.51
CA ASP A 197 -10.60 -0.73 -1.84
C ASP A 197 -11.53 -0.53 -0.63
N CYS A 198 -11.22 0.46 0.21
CA CYS A 198 -12.06 0.83 1.34
C CYS A 198 -13.32 1.55 0.84
N ALA A 199 -14.48 1.19 1.38
CA ALA A 199 -15.75 1.78 0.96
C ALA A 199 -15.96 3.20 1.51
N THR A 200 -15.40 3.49 2.68
CA THR A 200 -15.61 4.76 3.39
C THR A 200 -14.33 5.26 4.08
N ARG A 201 -14.34 6.53 4.47
CA ARG A 201 -13.30 7.13 5.34
C ARG A 201 -13.11 6.34 6.64
N THR A 202 -14.21 5.90 7.27
CA THR A 202 -14.15 5.13 8.51
C THR A 202 -13.47 3.77 8.32
N ASP A 203 -13.70 3.11 7.18
CA ASP A 203 -13.01 1.87 6.84
C ASP A 203 -11.51 2.12 6.60
N TRP A 204 -11.15 3.22 5.94
CA TRP A 204 -9.75 3.63 5.78
C TRP A 204 -9.05 3.84 7.12
N GLU A 205 -9.66 4.60 8.04
CA GLU A 205 -9.11 4.82 9.39
C GLU A 205 -8.87 3.51 10.12
N LYS A 206 -9.83 2.61 10.07
CA LYS A 206 -9.78 1.33 10.76
C LYS A 206 -8.76 0.37 10.13
N ASP A 207 -8.79 0.20 8.82
CA ASP A 207 -8.09 -0.88 8.14
C ASP A 207 -6.75 -0.42 7.55
N VAL A 208 -6.63 0.82 7.07
CA VAL A 208 -5.35 1.37 6.56
C VAL A 208 -4.54 1.99 7.70
N GLU A 209 -5.07 3.02 8.36
CA GLU A 209 -4.34 3.74 9.41
C GLU A 209 -4.20 2.92 10.70
N GLY A 210 -5.24 2.15 11.04
CA GLY A 210 -5.33 1.39 12.29
C GLY A 210 -4.73 -0.02 12.23
N LYS A 211 -4.56 -0.59 11.04
CA LYS A 211 -4.05 -1.97 10.87
C LYS A 211 -2.93 -2.08 9.85
N LEU A 212 -3.18 -1.80 8.58
CA LEU A 212 -2.21 -2.04 7.51
C LEU A 212 -0.87 -1.35 7.79
N PHE A 213 -0.89 -0.06 8.12
CA PHE A 213 0.32 0.66 8.48
C PHE A 213 0.95 0.14 9.78
N PRO A 214 0.31 0.23 10.95
CA PRO A 214 0.97 -0.08 12.22
C PRO A 214 1.32 -1.56 12.40
N ALA A 215 0.53 -2.48 11.85
CA ALA A 215 0.73 -3.92 12.05
C ALA A 215 1.52 -4.59 10.91
N VAL A 216 1.56 -4.00 9.72
CA VAL A 216 2.23 -4.60 8.55
C VAL A 216 3.32 -3.69 8.00
N LEU A 217 2.98 -2.52 7.46
CA LEU A 217 3.95 -1.72 6.68
C LEU A 217 5.03 -1.05 7.55
N CYS A 218 4.66 -0.41 8.66
CA CYS A 218 5.62 0.25 9.54
C CYS A 218 6.63 -0.73 10.18
N PRO A 219 6.22 -1.93 10.65
CA PRO A 219 7.18 -2.97 11.08
C PRO A 219 8.16 -3.43 9.99
N LEU A 220 7.80 -3.27 8.72
CA LEU A 220 8.68 -3.52 7.57
C LEU A 220 9.57 -2.31 7.23
N GLY A 221 9.42 -1.18 7.92
CA GLY A 221 10.20 0.05 7.71
C GLY A 221 9.53 1.10 6.83
N CYS A 222 8.24 0.95 6.50
CA CYS A 222 7.50 1.95 5.71
C CYS A 222 7.35 3.25 6.48
N ASP A 223 7.44 4.39 5.80
CA ASP A 223 7.19 5.72 6.38
C ASP A 223 5.75 5.80 6.92
N PRO A 224 5.54 5.98 8.24
CA PRO A 224 4.20 6.11 8.82
C PRO A 224 3.44 7.34 8.33
N ALA A 225 4.12 8.36 7.80
CA ALA A 225 3.46 9.54 7.26
C ALA A 225 2.74 9.27 5.93
N CYS A 226 2.94 8.11 5.29
CA CYS A 226 2.26 7.73 4.05
C CYS A 226 0.81 7.26 4.23
N ARG A 227 0.29 7.19 5.46
CA ARG A 227 -1.02 6.57 5.77
C ARG A 227 -2.26 7.40 5.47
N ASN A 228 -2.12 8.68 5.09
CA ASN A 228 -3.28 9.54 4.81
C ASN A 228 -3.83 9.30 3.40
N GLU A 229 -5.13 9.47 3.22
CA GLU A 229 -5.88 9.16 1.99
C GLU A 229 -5.55 10.08 0.81
N ALA A 230 -5.15 11.33 1.06
CA ALA A 230 -4.69 12.25 0.01
C ALA A 230 -3.16 12.20 -0.18
N ARG A 231 -2.50 11.09 0.18
CA ARG A 231 -1.04 10.97 0.08
C ARG A 231 -0.59 11.17 -1.37
N LEU A 232 0.43 12.02 -1.52
CA LEU A 232 1.12 12.20 -2.78
C LEU A 232 2.07 11.03 -3.03
N SER A 233 2.07 10.52 -4.26
CA SER A 233 3.12 9.65 -4.77
C SER A 233 3.82 10.32 -5.95
N ARG A 234 4.97 9.77 -6.34
CA ARG A 234 5.74 10.18 -7.53
C ARG A 234 4.96 9.81 -8.78
N LEU A 235 4.75 10.77 -9.69
CA LEU A 235 4.11 10.48 -10.97
C LEU A 235 5.17 10.01 -11.99
N PRO A 236 5.12 8.76 -12.48
CA PRO A 236 6.14 8.27 -13.40
C PRO A 236 6.06 9.05 -14.72
N GLY A 237 7.18 9.17 -15.43
CA GLY A 237 7.29 9.98 -16.64
C GLY A 237 7.72 11.42 -16.40
N HIS A 238 7.93 11.85 -15.16
CA HIS A 238 8.57 13.14 -14.84
C HIS A 238 10.11 13.01 -14.85
N PHE A 239 10.80 13.91 -15.55
CA PHE A 239 12.26 13.99 -15.52
C PHE A 239 12.75 14.93 -14.42
N ARG A 240 13.44 14.36 -13.43
CA ARG A 240 14.03 15.09 -12.32
C ARG A 240 15.39 15.65 -12.70
N ARG A 241 15.39 16.89 -13.21
CA ARG A 241 16.61 17.57 -13.69
C ARG A 241 17.72 17.62 -12.64
N GLU A 242 17.36 17.80 -11.37
CA GLU A 242 18.31 17.85 -10.24
C GLU A 242 18.94 16.49 -9.90
N ARG A 243 18.34 15.39 -10.37
CA ARG A 243 18.87 14.03 -10.24
C ARG A 243 19.40 13.46 -11.55
N ASN A 244 19.18 14.15 -12.67
CA ASN A 244 19.41 13.64 -14.01
C ASN A 244 18.79 12.25 -14.22
N ALA A 245 17.56 12.05 -13.73
CA ALA A 245 16.89 10.76 -13.71
C ALA A 245 15.38 10.89 -13.96
N TRP A 246 14.79 9.87 -14.59
CA TRP A 246 13.34 9.76 -14.73
C TRP A 246 12.72 9.15 -13.48
N GLN A 247 11.51 9.60 -13.12
CA GLN A 247 10.58 8.82 -12.31
C GLN A 247 10.02 7.73 -13.24
N ARG A 248 10.22 6.44 -12.93
CA ARG A 248 9.93 5.34 -13.87
C ARG A 248 8.85 4.42 -13.32
N LEU A 249 7.92 4.02 -14.18
CA LEU A 249 6.98 2.95 -13.89
C LEU A 249 7.69 1.61 -14.08
N LEU A 250 7.78 0.79 -13.04
CA LEU A 250 8.47 -0.51 -13.06
C LEU A 250 7.51 -1.70 -13.19
N TYR A 251 6.30 -1.55 -12.68
CA TYR A 251 5.29 -2.60 -12.63
C TYR A 251 3.90 -1.95 -12.65
N LEU A 252 2.95 -2.56 -13.37
CA LEU A 252 1.57 -2.11 -13.41
C LEU A 252 0.60 -3.30 -13.50
N ASN A 253 -0.28 -3.43 -12.51
CA ASN A 253 -1.27 -4.50 -12.41
C ASN A 253 -2.66 -3.93 -12.07
N PRO A 254 -3.59 -3.85 -13.04
CA PRO A 254 -4.91 -3.23 -12.83
C PRO A 254 -5.72 -3.89 -11.71
N GLU A 255 -5.57 -5.19 -11.52
CA GLU A 255 -6.39 -5.94 -10.59
C GLU A 255 -5.86 -5.92 -9.15
N GLY A 256 -4.58 -5.57 -8.97
CA GLY A 256 -3.91 -5.68 -7.67
C GLY A 256 -3.82 -7.12 -7.16
N THR A 257 -3.98 -8.11 -8.03
CA THR A 257 -3.82 -9.52 -7.67
C THR A 257 -2.35 -9.84 -7.38
N PRO A 258 -2.08 -10.84 -6.53
CA PRO A 258 -0.73 -11.38 -6.37
C PRO A 258 -0.05 -11.66 -7.73
N ARG A 259 1.24 -11.35 -7.84
CA ARG A 259 2.03 -11.66 -9.05
C ARG A 259 1.93 -13.16 -9.36
N ARG A 260 1.74 -13.49 -10.63
CA ARG A 260 1.80 -14.89 -11.09
C ARG A 260 3.27 -15.31 -11.11
N GLU A 261 3.63 -16.30 -10.30
CA GLU A 261 4.93 -16.94 -10.42
C GLU A 261 4.90 -17.86 -11.63
N ASN A 262 5.52 -17.44 -12.73
CA ASN A 262 5.94 -18.38 -13.77
C ASN A 262 7.15 -19.12 -13.19
N ARG A 263 6.92 -20.31 -12.63
CA ARG A 263 7.98 -21.28 -12.33
C ARG A 263 7.84 -22.47 -13.26
#